data_AF-A0A1D6DVG9-F1
#
_entry.id   AF-A0A1D6DVG9-F1
#
_cell.length_a   1.000
_cell.length_b   1.000
_cell.length_c   1.000
_cell.angle_alpha   90.00
_cell.angle_beta   90.00
_cell.angle_gamma   90.00
#
_symmetry.space_group_name_H-M   'P 1'
#
loop_
_entity.id
_entity.type
_entity.pdbx_description
1 polymer ?
#
loop_
_entity_poly.entity_id
_entity_poly.type
_entity_poly.pdbx_seq_one_letter_code
_entity_poly.pdbx_strand_id
1 'polypeptide(L)'
;MLTSRIRNTNADGKPFSFTFAYHTYFKISDISEVRVEGLETLDYLDNLQDRARSTEQGDAIVFESELDRIYLGTPSKIAIIDHEKKRTFVVRKGGLPDAGLLFGTPGIKKQRLCQILGMMNINEWYAWRRLLLKRLSL
;
A
#
# COMPACT_ATOMS: atom_id res chain seq x y z
N MET A 1 -0.64 15.90 13.78
CA MET A 1 0.30 14.86 13.32
C MET A 1 -0.05 13.56 14.03
N LEU A 2 -0.37 12.49 13.29
CA LEU A 2 -0.62 11.17 13.87
C LEU A 2 0.63 10.32 13.73
N THR A 3 1.07 9.66 14.80
CA THR A 3 2.27 8.81 14.79
C THR A 3 1.92 7.48 15.44
N SER A 4 2.11 6.40 14.69
CA SER A 4 2.01 5.03 15.20
C SER A 4 3.39 4.39 15.24
N ARG A 5 3.69 3.61 16.28
CA ARG A 5 4.97 2.92 16.46
C ARG A 5 4.70 1.49 16.91
N ILE A 6 5.35 0.55 16.24
CA ILE A 6 5.38 -0.86 16.64
C ILE A 6 6.76 -1.16 17.20
N ARG A 7 6.79 -1.86 18.34
CA ARG A 7 8.00 -2.44 18.91
C ARG A 7 7.70 -3.92 19.13
N ASN A 8 8.56 -4.78 18.60
CA ASN A 8 8.44 -6.20 18.80
C ASN A 8 9.29 -6.64 20.00
N THR A 9 8.70 -7.36 20.95
CA THR A 9 9.35 -7.80 22.19
C THR A 9 9.12 -9.29 22.41
N ASN A 10 10.19 -10.08 22.49
CA ASN A 10 10.12 -11.46 22.97
C ASN A 10 10.49 -11.50 24.45
N ALA A 11 9.63 -12.10 25.28
CA ALA A 11 9.90 -12.29 26.71
C ALA A 11 11.07 -13.26 26.96
N ASP A 12 11.25 -14.24 26.08
CA ASP A 12 12.25 -15.31 26.25
C ASP A 12 13.61 -14.97 25.62
N GLY A 13 13.76 -13.76 25.05
CA GLY A 13 14.99 -13.31 24.38
C GLY A 13 15.36 -14.08 23.11
N LYS A 14 14.56 -15.06 22.68
CA LYS A 14 14.84 -15.87 21.49
C LYS A 14 14.54 -15.08 20.20
N PRO A 15 15.36 -15.22 19.15
CA PRO A 15 15.03 -14.67 17.84
C PRO A 15 13.72 -15.26 17.32
N PHE A 16 12.87 -14.42 16.74
CA PHE A 16 11.67 -14.85 16.05
C PHE A 16 11.41 -14.00 14.82
N SER A 17 10.91 -14.66 13.79
CA SER A 17 10.52 -14.00 12.54
C SER A 17 9.07 -13.54 12.64
N PHE A 18 8.80 -12.34 12.13
CA PHE A 18 7.46 -11.80 12.06
C PHE A 18 7.35 -10.91 10.83
N THR A 19 6.13 -10.82 10.33
CA THR A 19 5.76 -9.90 9.26
C THR A 19 4.59 -9.07 9.75
N PHE A 20 4.64 -7.77 9.51
CA PHE A 20 3.52 -6.88 9.77
C PHE A 20 3.37 -5.85 8.66
N ALA A 21 2.17 -5.28 8.59
CA ALA A 21 1.89 -4.18 7.69
C ALA A 21 0.84 -3.23 8.29
N TYR A 22 0.94 -1.95 7.95
CA TYR A 22 -0.12 -0.98 8.27
C TYR A 22 -1.14 -0.92 7.14
N HIS A 23 -2.37 -1.37 7.38
CA HIS A 23 -3.47 -1.23 6.42
C HIS A 23 -4.18 0.12 6.59
N THR A 24 -3.53 1.21 6.18
CA THR A 24 -4.07 2.57 6.36
C THR A 24 -5.02 2.93 5.22
N TYR A 25 -6.26 3.29 5.53
CA TYR A 25 -7.25 3.76 4.56
C TYR A 25 -7.44 5.27 4.65
N PHE A 26 -7.20 5.99 3.56
CA PHE A 26 -7.41 7.43 3.46
C PHE A 26 -8.75 7.74 2.82
N LYS A 27 -9.63 8.43 3.56
CA LYS A 27 -10.88 8.95 3.00
C LYS A 27 -10.56 10.10 2.06
N ILE A 28 -10.67 9.89 0.75
CA ILE A 28 -10.45 10.87 -0.33
C ILE A 28 -11.78 11.46 -0.83
N SER A 29 -11.75 12.34 -1.84
CA SER A 29 -12.95 12.92 -2.46
C SER A 29 -13.48 12.05 -3.61
N ASP A 30 -12.75 12.03 -4.72
CA ASP A 30 -12.87 11.22 -5.93
C ASP A 30 -11.46 10.73 -6.27
N ILE A 31 -11.37 9.48 -6.69
CA ILE A 31 -10.10 8.84 -7.01
C ILE A 31 -9.47 9.38 -8.30
N SER A 32 -10.28 9.84 -9.26
CA SER A 32 -9.80 10.45 -10.51
C SER A 32 -9.01 11.74 -10.26
N GLU A 33 -9.34 12.45 -9.18
CA GLU A 33 -8.71 13.69 -8.74
C GLU A 33 -7.58 13.47 -7.71
N VAL A 34 -7.20 12.21 -7.47
CA VAL A 34 -6.14 11.84 -6.54
C VAL A 34 -4.89 11.40 -7.27
N ARG A 35 -3.76 11.93 -6.81
CA ARG A 35 -2.42 11.56 -7.26
C ARG A 35 -1.60 11.04 -6.10
N VAL A 36 -0.78 10.02 -6.34
CA VAL A 36 0.21 9.56 -5.36
C VAL A 36 1.61 9.85 -5.87
N GLU A 37 2.39 10.54 -5.04
CA GLU A 37 3.78 10.91 -5.32
C GLU A 37 4.76 10.23 -4.35
N GLY A 38 6.00 10.04 -4.79
CA GLY A 38 7.09 9.36 -4.10
C GLY A 38 7.20 7.87 -4.44
N LEU A 39 6.50 7.42 -5.48
CA LEU A 39 6.54 6.03 -5.99
C LEU A 39 6.98 5.95 -7.45
N GLU A 40 7.34 7.09 -8.04
CA GLU A 40 7.81 7.22 -9.40
C GLU A 40 9.11 6.43 -9.58
N THR A 41 9.34 5.88 -10.77
CA THR A 41 10.58 5.16 -11.13
C THR A 41 10.89 3.90 -10.31
N LEU A 42 9.99 3.52 -9.39
CA LEU A 42 10.16 2.33 -8.56
C LEU A 42 9.67 1.08 -9.27
N ASP A 43 10.35 -0.03 -9.00
CA ASP A 43 9.84 -1.33 -9.35
C ASP A 43 8.65 -1.70 -8.47
N TYR A 44 7.62 -2.27 -9.09
CA TYR A 44 6.47 -2.82 -8.41
C TYR A 44 6.16 -4.23 -8.91
N LEU A 45 5.45 -4.98 -8.07
CA LEU A 45 4.79 -6.23 -8.43
C LEU A 45 3.30 -5.94 -8.61
N ASP A 46 2.75 -6.27 -9.79
CA ASP A 46 1.33 -6.12 -10.08
C ASP A 46 0.58 -7.39 -9.70
N ASN A 47 -0.32 -7.26 -8.72
CA ASN A 47 -1.06 -8.40 -8.22
C ASN A 47 -2.20 -8.85 -9.13
N LEU A 48 -2.65 -7.98 -10.03
CA LEU A 48 -3.65 -8.29 -11.05
C LEU A 48 -3.03 -9.07 -12.22
N GLN A 49 -1.70 -8.99 -12.39
CA GLN A 49 -0.93 -9.64 -13.44
C GLN A 49 0.01 -10.73 -12.89
N ASP A 50 -0.46 -11.53 -11.94
CA ASP A 50 0.28 -12.63 -11.31
C ASP A 50 1.70 -12.25 -10.83
N ARG A 51 1.85 -11.07 -10.23
CA ARG A 51 3.12 -10.51 -9.74
C ARG A 51 4.13 -10.20 -10.83
N ALA A 52 3.67 -9.90 -12.04
CA ALA A 52 4.53 -9.33 -13.06
C ALA A 52 5.27 -8.13 -12.48
N ARG A 53 6.60 -8.15 -12.60
CA ARG A 53 7.45 -7.05 -12.18
C ARG A 53 7.48 -6.02 -13.29
N SER A 54 7.29 -4.75 -12.93
CA SER A 54 7.36 -3.63 -13.86
C SER A 54 7.91 -2.41 -13.12
N THR A 55 8.38 -1.44 -13.87
CA THR A 55 8.88 -0.17 -13.33
C THR A 55 7.86 0.92 -13.59
N GLU A 56 7.55 1.71 -12.57
CA GLU A 56 6.67 2.86 -12.73
C GLU A 56 7.36 3.95 -13.57
N GLN A 57 6.65 4.49 -14.55
CA GLN A 57 7.20 5.46 -15.51
C GLN A 57 6.50 6.82 -15.43
N GLY A 58 5.36 6.93 -14.75
CA GLY A 58 4.67 8.20 -14.56
C GLY A 58 5.32 9.10 -13.52
N ASP A 59 5.15 10.41 -13.68
CA ASP A 59 5.56 11.44 -12.70
C ASP A 59 4.73 11.40 -11.41
N ALA A 60 3.57 10.73 -11.45
CA ALA A 60 2.72 10.44 -10.31
C ALA A 60 1.81 9.26 -10.64
N ILE A 61 1.37 8.53 -9.61
CA ILE A 61 0.37 7.48 -9.80
C ILE A 61 -1.01 8.11 -9.94
N VAL A 62 -1.66 7.80 -11.05
CA VAL A 62 -3.07 8.10 -11.31
C VAL A 62 -3.87 6.80 -11.35
N PHE A 63 -5.16 6.89 -11.01
CA PHE A 63 -6.03 5.71 -10.90
C PHE A 63 -7.05 5.71 -12.04
N GLU A 64 -6.71 5.09 -13.15
CA GLU A 64 -7.62 4.96 -14.31
C GLU A 64 -8.49 3.69 -14.23
N SER A 65 -8.01 2.67 -13.53
CA SER A 65 -8.65 1.36 -13.37
C SER A 65 -8.28 0.73 -12.03
N GLU A 66 -8.80 -0.47 -11.74
CA GLU A 66 -8.38 -1.25 -10.56
C GLU A 66 -6.86 -1.39 -10.55
N LEU A 67 -6.27 -1.12 -9.40
CA LEU A 67 -4.82 -1.09 -9.20
C LEU A 67 -4.49 -1.83 -7.92
N ASP A 68 -3.60 -2.80 -8.03
CA ASP A 68 -3.12 -3.54 -6.87
C ASP A 68 -1.63 -3.83 -7.02
N ARG A 69 -0.83 -2.86 -6.61
CA ARG A 69 0.61 -2.85 -6.83
C ARG A 69 1.36 -2.82 -5.52
N ILE A 70 2.47 -3.52 -5.47
CA ILE A 70 3.40 -3.45 -4.34
C ILE A 70 4.73 -2.90 -4.83
N TYR A 71 5.05 -1.69 -4.41
CA TYR A 71 6.29 -0.99 -4.73
C TYR A 71 7.40 -1.44 -3.79
N LEU A 72 8.56 -1.74 -4.38
CA LEU A 72 9.74 -2.26 -3.70
C LEU A 72 10.70 -1.14 -3.35
N GLY A 73 11.32 -1.19 -2.16
CA GLY A 73 12.41 -0.25 -1.81
C GLY A 73 11.96 1.23 -1.78
N THR A 74 10.71 1.45 -1.39
CA THR A 74 10.06 2.77 -1.40
C THR A 74 10.71 3.77 -0.45
N PRO A 75 10.69 5.08 -0.78
CA PRO A 75 11.24 6.11 0.08
C PRO A 75 10.49 6.23 1.41
N SER A 76 11.06 6.98 2.34
CA SER A 76 10.46 7.19 3.66
C SER A 76 9.23 8.11 3.62
N LYS A 77 8.99 8.83 2.52
CA LYS A 77 7.91 9.80 2.35
C LYS A 77 7.09 9.45 1.11
N ILE A 78 5.79 9.32 1.28
CA ILE A 78 4.80 9.17 0.21
C ILE A 78 3.74 10.25 0.40
N ALA A 79 3.32 10.92 -0.66
CA ALA A 79 2.28 11.94 -0.62
C ALA A 79 1.06 11.50 -1.41
N ILE A 80 -0.13 11.66 -0.82
CA ILE A 80 -1.41 11.49 -1.51
C ILE A 80 -2.03 12.88 -1.63
N ILE A 81 -2.17 13.36 -2.86
CA ILE A 81 -2.71 14.67 -3.18
C ILE A 81 -4.15 14.49 -3.66
N ASP A 82 -5.09 15.12 -2.96
CA ASP A 82 -6.52 15.14 -3.28
C ASP A 82 -6.83 16.56 -3.78
N HIS A 83 -6.90 16.70 -5.11
CA HIS A 83 -7.02 18.00 -5.77
C HIS A 83 -8.38 18.66 -5.53
N GLU A 84 -9.46 17.89 -5.57
CA GLU A 84 -10.82 18.38 -5.37
C GLU A 84 -11.00 18.98 -3.96
N LYS A 85 -10.49 18.31 -2.91
CA LYS A 85 -10.53 18.86 -1.53
C LYS A 85 -9.32 19.72 -1.17
N LYS A 86 -8.41 19.97 -2.11
CA LYS A 86 -7.19 20.78 -1.93
C LYS A 86 -6.41 20.39 -0.68
N ARG A 87 -6.19 19.08 -0.47
CA ARG A 87 -5.49 18.56 0.70
C ARG A 87 -4.46 17.51 0.32
N THR A 88 -3.46 17.35 1.17
CA THR A 88 -2.40 16.36 0.98
C THR A 88 -2.24 15.53 2.24
N PHE A 89 -2.28 14.21 2.09
CA PHE A 89 -1.85 13.28 3.14
C PHE A 89 -0.40 12.93 2.93
N VAL A 90 0.44 13.16 3.94
CA VAL A 90 1.86 12.77 3.89
C VAL A 90 2.06 11.59 4.81
N VAL A 91 2.42 10.46 4.23
CA VAL A 91 2.80 9.24 4.94
C VAL A 91 4.31 9.24 5.12
N ARG A 92 4.77 9.12 6.36
CA ARG A 92 6.17 8.93 6.70
C ARG A 92 6.37 7.56 7.34
N LYS A 93 7.28 6.78 6.79
CA LYS A 93 7.61 5.43 7.27
C LYS A 93 9.10 5.27 7.57
N GLY A 94 9.40 4.43 8.55
CA GLY A 94 10.75 3.99 8.91
C GLY A 94 10.72 2.52 9.30
N GLY A 95 11.74 1.76 8.90
CA GLY A 95 11.81 0.31 9.13
C GLY A 95 10.86 -0.53 8.27
N LEU A 96 10.19 0.08 7.29
CA LEU A 96 9.27 -0.56 6.34
C LEU A 96 9.77 -0.27 4.92
N PRO A 97 10.46 -1.22 4.26
CA PRO A 97 11.04 -1.00 2.94
C PRO A 97 9.99 -0.89 1.83
N ASP A 98 8.91 -1.67 1.90
CA ASP A 98 7.96 -1.78 0.78
C ASP A 98 6.67 -1.02 1.06
N ALA A 99 6.00 -0.59 -0.01
CA ALA A 99 4.67 0.00 0.08
C ALA A 99 3.67 -0.59 -0.91
N GLY A 100 2.50 -0.99 -0.42
CA GLY A 100 1.41 -1.46 -1.25
C GLY A 100 0.41 -0.35 -1.53
N LEU A 101 0.00 -0.21 -2.79
CA LEU A 101 -1.07 0.69 -3.22
C LEU A 101 -2.21 -0.16 -3.78
N LEU A 102 -3.40 0.00 -3.17
CA LEU A 102 -4.60 -0.72 -3.58
C LEU A 102 -5.74 0.25 -3.87
N PHE A 103 -6.36 0.08 -5.03
CA PHE A 103 -7.58 0.73 -5.46
C PHE A 103 -8.44 -0.25 -6.25
N GLY A 104 -9.74 -0.29 -5.96
CA GLY A 104 -10.65 -1.30 -6.48
C GLY A 104 -10.53 -2.61 -5.70
N THR A 105 -11.64 -3.03 -5.08
CA THR A 105 -11.78 -4.37 -4.50
C THR A 105 -13.10 -4.92 -5.01
N PRO A 106 -13.17 -6.17 -5.48
CA PRO A 106 -14.43 -6.78 -5.90
C PRO A 106 -15.45 -6.72 -4.76
N GLY A 107 -16.63 -6.16 -5.03
CA GLY A 107 -17.75 -6.10 -4.07
C GLY A 107 -17.76 -4.90 -3.10
N ILE A 108 -16.75 -4.03 -3.09
CA ILE A 108 -16.81 -2.78 -2.31
C ILE A 108 -16.87 -1.58 -3.25
N LYS A 109 -17.99 -0.83 -3.21
CA LYS A 109 -18.08 0.51 -3.81
C LYS A 109 -17.17 1.48 -3.05
N LYS A 110 -15.86 1.42 -3.27
CA LYS A 110 -14.84 2.25 -2.60
C LYS A 110 -14.22 3.25 -3.56
N GLN A 111 -15.05 4.13 -4.11
CA GLN A 111 -14.60 5.33 -4.84
C GLN A 111 -13.84 6.34 -3.96
N ARG A 112 -13.71 6.08 -2.64
CA ARG A 112 -13.25 7.07 -1.66
C ARG A 112 -12.14 6.60 -0.72
N LEU A 113 -11.50 5.47 -0.98
CA LEU A 113 -10.48 4.93 -0.08
C LEU A 113 -9.21 4.53 -0.82
N CYS A 114 -8.12 5.24 -0.55
CA CYS A 114 -6.77 4.89 -0.97
C CYS A 114 -6.07 4.14 0.17
N GLN A 115 -5.48 2.99 -0.12
CA GLN A 115 -4.74 2.20 0.87
C GLN A 115 -3.25 2.28 0.61
N ILE A 116 -2.49 2.75 1.60
CA ILE A 116 -1.03 2.61 1.64
C ILE A 116 -0.67 1.59 2.71
N LEU A 117 -0.04 0.52 2.27
CA LEU A 117 0.62 -0.47 3.11
C LEU A 117 2.08 -0.07 3.29
N GLY A 118 2.63 -0.24 4.48
CA GLY A 118 4.08 -0.30 4.70
C GLY A 118 4.42 -1.69 5.23
N MET A 119 5.32 -2.43 4.59
CA MET A 119 5.52 -3.87 4.83
C MET A 119 6.98 -4.22 5.16
N MET A 120 7.19 -5.19 6.05
CA MET A 120 8.52 -5.79 6.32
C MET A 120 8.86 -6.98 5.41
N ASN A 121 7.87 -7.73 4.91
CA ASN A 121 8.09 -8.89 4.04
C ASN A 121 6.90 -9.12 3.10
N ILE A 122 7.18 -9.10 1.79
CA ILE A 122 6.19 -9.15 0.71
C ILE A 122 5.63 -10.55 0.41
N ASN A 123 6.43 -11.59 0.63
CA ASN A 123 6.07 -12.95 0.21
C ASN A 123 5.03 -13.58 1.13
N GLU A 124 5.09 -13.30 2.44
CA GLU A 124 4.13 -13.83 3.40
C GLU A 124 2.75 -13.15 3.27
N TRP A 125 2.70 -11.84 3.02
CA TRP A 125 1.45 -11.11 2.83
C TRP A 125 0.65 -11.63 1.62
N TYR A 126 1.34 -11.99 0.54
CA TYR A 126 0.69 -12.55 -0.65
C TYR A 126 -0.02 -13.88 -0.36
N ALA A 127 0.64 -14.74 0.42
CA ALA A 127 0.07 -16.00 0.86
C ALA A 127 -1.18 -15.75 1.71
N TRP A 128 -1.12 -14.79 2.64
CA TRP A 128 -2.26 -14.36 3.45
C TRP A 128 -3.41 -13.78 2.62
N ARG A 129 -3.11 -12.94 1.62
CA ARG A 129 -4.14 -12.34 0.74
C ARG A 129 -4.86 -13.36 -0.12
N ARG A 130 -4.15 -14.35 -0.71
CA ARG A 130 -4.81 -15.45 -1.43
C ARG A 130 -5.74 -16.25 -0.53
N LEU A 131 -5.37 -16.45 0.74
CA LEU A 131 -6.21 -17.15 1.73
C LEU A 131 -7.44 -16.32 2.13
N LEU A 132 -7.29 -15.00 2.29
CA LEU A 132 -8.39 -14.10 2.66
C LEU A 132 -9.42 -13.94 1.53
N LEU A 133 -8.98 -13.78 0.29
CA LEU A 133 -9.87 -13.68 -0.87
C LEU A 133 -10.61 -14.99 -1.16
N LYS A 134 -9.95 -16.16 -1.02
CA LYS A 134 -10.61 -17.47 -1.12
C LYS A 134 -11.72 -17.68 -0.07
N ARG A 135 -11.61 -17.02 1.09
CA ARG A 135 -12.56 -17.15 2.20
C ARG A 135 -13.74 -16.18 2.08
N LEU A 136 -13.62 -15.13 1.26
CA LEU A 136 -14.67 -14.14 0.99
C LEU A 136 -15.47 -14.43 -0.27
N SER A 137 -15.06 -15.42 -1.08
CA SER A 137 -15.76 -15.90 -2.28
C SER A 137 -16.65 -17.13 -2.05
N LEU A 138 -16.96 -17.45 -0.78
CA LEU A 138 -17.87 -18.52 -0.36
C LEU A 138 -19.06 -17.95 0.39
#